data_AF-H8ZX31-F1
#
_entry.id   AF-H8ZX31-F1
#
_cell.length_a   1.000
_cell.length_b   1.000
_cell.length_c   1.000
_cell.angle_alpha   90.00
_cell.angle_beta   90.00
_cell.angle_gamma   90.00
#
_symmetry.space_group_name_H-M   'P 1'
#
loop_
_entity.id
_entity.type
_entity.pdbx_description
1 polymer ?
#
loop_
_entity_poly.entity_id
_entity_poly.type
_entity_poly.pdbx_seq_one_letter_code
_entity_poly.pdbx_strand_id
1 'polypeptide(L)'
;VVKGFAILRDVEGTIKRVTNAKVAVFTCQIDIAATETKGVVLLKSGKELEQYSIGEEQILERNINSIGQSGVNVVVCGSTISDLAMHFFERNKILVLKVPSKFDLRRICKTVGAIPLVRVGAPTPEEVGECDEVSVREIASTKVTVFRQEKEDSQVSTIVLRGSTMNLLDDVERAIDDGVNLVKQITRDGTFVPGAGAFEIEVARRLSSIADSTPGLEQYAIRKYAESFEVIPRTLAENAGLTATDVISN
;
A
#
# COMPACT_ATOMS: atom_id res chain seq x y z
N VAL A 1 8.99 -8.20 -8.33
CA VAL A 1 7.86 -7.25 -8.34
C VAL A 1 6.59 -8.02 -8.66
N VAL A 2 5.54 -7.83 -7.85
CA VAL A 2 4.21 -8.39 -8.10
C VAL A 2 3.37 -7.32 -8.79
N LYS A 3 2.81 -7.66 -9.95
CA LYS A 3 1.81 -6.82 -10.63
C LYS A 3 0.49 -6.92 -9.86
N GLY A 4 0.16 -5.88 -9.10
CA GLY A 4 -0.96 -5.84 -8.17
C GLY A 4 -0.54 -5.65 -6.71
N PHE A 5 -1.37 -6.14 -5.79
CA PHE A 5 -1.24 -5.93 -4.35
C PHE A 5 -0.86 -7.22 -3.62
N ALA A 6 0.09 -7.14 -2.68
CA ALA A 6 0.42 -8.25 -1.81
C ALA A 6 0.34 -7.82 -0.34
N ILE A 7 -0.26 -8.68 0.49
CA ILE A 7 -0.38 -8.45 1.93
C ILE A 7 0.18 -9.63 2.73
N LEU A 8 0.93 -9.32 3.78
CA LEU A 8 1.53 -10.30 4.70
C LEU A 8 0.46 -10.87 5.68
N ARG A 9 -0.57 -11.50 5.12
CA ARG A 9 -1.68 -12.11 5.86
C ARG A 9 -2.13 -13.40 5.18
N ASP A 10 -2.54 -14.36 5.99
CA ASP A 10 -3.29 -15.54 5.55
C ASP A 10 -4.76 -15.19 5.35
N VAL A 11 -5.46 -16.06 4.61
CA VAL A 11 -6.92 -16.04 4.50
C VAL A 11 -7.53 -16.79 5.68
N GLU A 12 -8.72 -16.39 6.10
CA GLU A 12 -9.42 -17.02 7.23
C GLU A 12 -10.16 -18.30 6.80
N GLY A 13 -10.35 -18.53 5.49
CA GLY A 13 -11.10 -19.66 4.93
C GLY A 13 -10.23 -20.81 4.40
N THR A 14 -10.89 -21.86 3.91
CA THR A 14 -10.21 -23.05 3.34
C THR A 14 -9.70 -22.77 1.92
N ILE A 15 -10.38 -21.88 1.20
CA ILE A 15 -10.06 -21.53 -0.18
C ILE A 15 -8.85 -20.59 -0.22
N LYS A 16 -7.75 -21.08 -0.80
CA LYS A 16 -6.49 -20.34 -0.89
C LYS A 16 -6.19 -19.76 -2.27
N ARG A 17 -6.98 -20.14 -3.29
CA ARG A 17 -6.74 -19.70 -4.67
C ARG A 17 -8.06 -19.56 -5.43
N VAL A 18 -8.23 -18.41 -6.08
CA VAL A 18 -9.37 -18.09 -6.94
C VAL A 18 -8.86 -17.42 -8.21
N THR A 19 -9.27 -17.93 -9.37
CA THR A 19 -9.03 -17.32 -10.70
C THR A 19 -10.27 -16.56 -11.16
N ASN A 20 -10.10 -15.43 -11.85
CA ASN A 20 -11.17 -14.50 -12.23
C ASN A 20 -12.05 -14.13 -11.02
N ALA A 21 -11.39 -13.56 -10.02
CA ALA A 21 -11.99 -13.17 -8.77
C ALA A 21 -12.81 -11.89 -8.92
N LYS A 22 -14.11 -11.99 -8.62
CA LYS A 22 -14.95 -10.85 -8.29
C LYS A 22 -14.79 -10.52 -6.81
N VAL A 23 -14.30 -9.32 -6.52
CA VAL A 23 -13.89 -8.90 -5.17
C VAL A 23 -14.85 -7.84 -4.64
N ALA A 24 -15.46 -8.11 -3.49
CA ALA A 24 -16.21 -7.11 -2.73
C ALA A 24 -15.40 -6.69 -1.50
N VAL A 25 -15.32 -5.39 -1.25
CA VAL A 25 -14.58 -4.84 -0.12
C VAL A 25 -15.55 -4.20 0.86
N PHE A 26 -15.60 -4.70 2.09
CA PHE A 26 -16.45 -4.18 3.17
C PHE A 26 -15.60 -3.51 4.24
N THR A 27 -15.91 -2.27 4.60
CA THR A 27 -15.26 -1.56 5.72
C THR A 27 -15.93 -1.83 7.06
N CYS A 28 -17.13 -2.44 7.04
CA CYS A 28 -17.88 -2.81 8.24
C CYS A 28 -17.44 -4.16 8.80
N GLN A 29 -17.88 -4.43 10.04
CA GLN A 29 -17.80 -5.76 10.63
C GLN A 29 -18.86 -6.66 9.98
N ILE A 30 -18.49 -7.92 9.69
CA ILE A 30 -19.45 -8.92 9.24
C ILE A 30 -19.83 -9.78 10.44
N ASP A 31 -20.87 -9.35 11.13
CA ASP A 31 -21.43 -10.03 12.29
C ASP A 31 -22.94 -9.78 12.33
N ILE A 32 -23.61 -10.42 13.29
CA ILE A 32 -24.98 -10.08 13.68
C ILE A 32 -25.02 -8.58 13.99
N ALA A 33 -25.93 -7.87 13.33
CA ALA A 33 -25.96 -6.42 13.36
C ALA A 33 -26.23 -5.90 14.78
N ALA A 34 -25.17 -5.51 15.47
CA ALA A 34 -25.29 -4.79 16.73
C ALA A 34 -25.81 -3.38 16.44
N THR A 35 -26.93 -3.01 17.04
CA THR A 35 -27.43 -1.64 16.96
C THR A 35 -26.50 -0.70 17.71
N GLU A 36 -26.14 0.44 17.10
CA GLU A 36 -25.25 1.44 17.74
C GLU A 36 -25.82 1.94 19.07
N THR A 37 -27.14 2.11 19.14
CA THR A 37 -27.87 2.34 20.39
C THR A 37 -28.22 1.02 21.06
N LYS A 38 -28.14 0.96 22.40
CA LYS A 38 -28.63 -0.19 23.17
C LYS A 38 -30.12 -0.42 22.92
N GLY A 39 -30.45 -1.37 22.06
CA GLY A 39 -31.81 -1.89 21.91
C GLY A 39 -32.04 -2.98 22.95
N VAL A 40 -32.98 -2.76 23.87
CA VAL A 40 -33.38 -3.79 24.84
C VAL A 40 -34.57 -4.55 24.25
N VAL A 41 -34.34 -5.80 23.84
CA VAL A 41 -35.42 -6.71 23.45
C VAL A 41 -35.95 -7.39 24.71
N LEU A 42 -37.22 -7.15 25.03
CA LEU A 42 -37.89 -7.77 26.18
C LEU A 42 -38.49 -9.11 25.76
N LEU A 43 -37.77 -10.19 26.04
CA LEU A 43 -38.23 -11.57 25.81
C LEU A 43 -38.98 -12.07 27.05
N LYS A 44 -40.22 -12.54 26.89
CA LYS A 44 -41.09 -13.01 27.98
C LYS A 44 -41.22 -14.54 28.01
N SER A 45 -40.91 -15.22 26.92
CA SER A 45 -41.02 -16.67 26.79
C SER A 45 -39.75 -17.31 26.22
N GLY A 46 -39.47 -18.56 26.60
CA GLY A 46 -38.36 -19.33 26.03
C GLY A 46 -38.49 -19.56 24.52
N LYS A 47 -39.73 -19.66 24.01
CA LYS A 47 -40.00 -19.76 22.56
C LYS A 47 -39.62 -18.49 21.80
N GLU A 48 -39.79 -17.32 22.43
CA GLU A 48 -39.41 -16.03 21.83
C GLU A 48 -37.89 -15.90 21.74
N LEU A 49 -37.16 -16.41 22.74
CA LEU A 49 -35.68 -16.44 22.73
C LEU A 49 -35.14 -17.32 21.60
N GLU A 50 -35.70 -18.51 21.42
CA GLU A 50 -35.32 -19.42 20.34
C GLU A 50 -35.61 -18.81 18.96
N GLN A 51 -36.80 -18.25 18.77
CA GLN A 51 -37.16 -17.56 17.52
C GLN A 51 -36.27 -16.35 17.22
N TYR A 52 -35.89 -15.59 18.25
CA TYR A 52 -34.98 -14.46 18.10
C TYR A 52 -33.60 -14.91 17.61
N SER A 53 -33.06 -15.96 18.24
CA SER A 53 -31.75 -16.52 17.90
C SER A 53 -31.72 -17.06 16.46
N ILE A 54 -32.75 -17.82 16.07
CA ILE A 54 -32.92 -18.32 14.71
C ILE A 54 -33.10 -17.16 13.71
N GLY A 55 -33.81 -16.11 14.12
CA GLY A 55 -34.02 -14.90 13.31
C GLY A 55 -32.71 -14.18 12.98
N GLU A 56 -31.84 -13.98 13.96
CA GLU A 56 -30.52 -13.36 13.76
C GLU A 56 -29.63 -14.18 12.81
N GLU A 57 -29.60 -15.50 12.98
CA GLU A 57 -28.87 -16.41 12.10
C GLU A 57 -29.40 -16.35 10.66
N GLN A 58 -30.72 -16.37 10.48
CA GLN A 58 -31.34 -16.28 9.16
C GLN A 58 -31.07 -14.93 8.47
N ILE A 59 -31.00 -13.82 9.22
CA ILE A 59 -30.65 -12.51 8.65
C ILE A 59 -29.22 -12.53 8.12
N LEU A 60 -28.29 -13.08 8.90
CA LEU A 60 -26.89 -13.20 8.49
C LEU A 60 -26.74 -14.14 7.27
N GLU A 61 -27.41 -15.30 7.30
CA GLU A 61 -27.43 -16.25 6.19
C GLU A 61 -28.00 -15.60 4.90
N ARG A 62 -29.11 -14.88 4.99
CA ARG A 62 -29.71 -14.16 3.85
C ARG A 62 -28.75 -13.13 3.27
N ASN A 63 -28.08 -12.35 4.12
CA ASN A 63 -27.11 -11.35 3.68
C ASN A 63 -25.93 -11.99 2.94
N ILE A 64 -25.35 -13.06 3.49
CA ILE A 64 -24.21 -13.75 2.88
C ILE A 64 -24.61 -14.48 1.60
N ASN A 65 -25.80 -15.09 1.56
CA ASN A 65 -26.35 -15.70 0.36
C ASN A 65 -26.61 -14.66 -0.73
N SER A 66 -27.02 -13.43 -0.39
CA SER A 66 -27.20 -12.35 -1.36
C SER A 66 -25.87 -11.91 -1.99
N ILE A 67 -24.77 -11.92 -1.22
CA ILE A 67 -23.40 -11.67 -1.71
C ILE A 67 -22.97 -12.80 -2.66
N GLY A 68 -23.24 -14.06 -2.29
CA GLY A 68 -22.97 -15.21 -3.16
C GLY A 68 -23.78 -15.21 -4.46
N GLN A 69 -25.06 -14.82 -4.41
CA GLN A 69 -25.92 -14.67 -5.59
C GLN A 69 -25.44 -13.56 -6.54
N SER A 70 -24.75 -12.54 -6.01
CA SER A 70 -24.11 -11.49 -6.81
C SER A 70 -22.88 -12.00 -7.59
N GLY A 71 -22.46 -13.25 -7.34
CA GLY A 71 -21.32 -13.89 -8.00
C GLY A 71 -19.96 -13.43 -7.48
N VAL A 72 -19.91 -12.89 -6.26
CA VAL A 72 -18.66 -12.50 -5.61
C VAL A 72 -17.92 -13.73 -5.13
N ASN A 73 -16.65 -13.86 -5.51
CA ASN A 73 -15.81 -15.02 -5.14
C ASN A 73 -14.83 -14.68 -4.02
N VAL A 74 -14.52 -13.39 -3.81
CA VAL A 74 -13.59 -12.91 -2.80
C VAL A 74 -14.20 -11.77 -2.02
N VAL A 75 -14.16 -11.87 -0.70
CA VAL A 75 -14.63 -10.83 0.22
C VAL A 75 -13.46 -10.35 1.06
N VAL A 76 -13.24 -9.04 1.06
CA VAL A 76 -12.22 -8.37 1.88
C VAL A 76 -12.92 -7.57 2.96
N CYS A 77 -12.64 -7.86 4.23
CA CYS A 77 -13.25 -7.17 5.37
C CYS A 77 -12.21 -6.29 6.07
N GLY A 78 -12.60 -5.04 6.32
CA GLY A 78 -11.80 -4.06 7.07
C GLY A 78 -11.76 -4.30 8.58
N SER A 79 -12.67 -5.14 9.08
CA SER A 79 -12.93 -5.29 10.51
C SER A 79 -13.10 -6.77 10.90
N THR A 80 -13.70 -7.07 12.05
CA THR A 80 -13.91 -8.44 12.54
C THR A 80 -14.97 -9.17 11.72
N ILE A 81 -14.83 -10.49 11.70
CA ILE A 81 -15.73 -11.43 11.02
C ILE A 81 -16.13 -12.46 12.07
N SER A 82 -17.41 -12.75 12.15
CA SER A 82 -17.98 -13.75 13.05
C SER A 82 -17.75 -15.16 12.54
N ASP A 83 -17.58 -16.15 13.43
CA ASP A 83 -17.40 -17.55 13.05
C ASP A 83 -18.62 -18.10 12.30
N LEU A 84 -19.82 -17.65 12.67
CA LEU A 84 -21.06 -18.00 11.98
C LEU A 84 -21.07 -17.45 10.54
N ALA A 85 -20.58 -16.22 10.34
CA ALA A 85 -20.44 -15.64 9.00
C ALA A 85 -19.42 -16.43 8.17
N MET A 86 -18.28 -16.81 8.75
CA MET A 86 -17.27 -17.63 8.09
C MET A 86 -17.83 -18.98 7.62
N HIS A 87 -18.64 -19.64 8.44
CA HIS A 87 -19.31 -20.89 8.07
C HIS A 87 -20.19 -20.74 6.81
N PHE A 88 -20.97 -19.65 6.73
CA PHE A 88 -21.80 -19.37 5.55
C PHE A 88 -20.98 -18.98 4.31
N PHE A 89 -19.89 -18.22 4.47
CA PHE A 89 -18.98 -17.91 3.36
C PHE A 89 -18.32 -19.17 2.79
N GLU A 90 -17.89 -20.10 3.65
CA GLU A 90 -17.29 -21.36 3.23
C GLU A 90 -18.29 -22.24 2.49
N ARG A 91 -19.55 -22.32 2.98
CA ARG A 91 -20.64 -23.02 2.29
C ARG A 91 -20.89 -22.48 0.88
N ASN A 92 -20.76 -21.17 0.70
CA ASN A 92 -20.89 -20.48 -0.60
C ASN A 92 -19.59 -20.46 -1.42
N LYS A 93 -18.51 -21.09 -0.93
CA LYS A 93 -17.18 -21.15 -1.56
C LYS A 93 -16.57 -19.77 -1.85
N ILE A 94 -16.75 -18.83 -0.93
CA ILE A 94 -16.22 -17.47 -1.02
C ILE A 94 -14.93 -17.38 -0.21
N LEU A 95 -13.86 -16.87 -0.81
CA LEU A 95 -12.60 -16.60 -0.12
C LEU A 95 -12.74 -15.34 0.72
N VAL A 96 -12.37 -15.42 2.00
CA VAL A 96 -12.49 -14.30 2.94
C VAL A 96 -11.11 -13.86 3.43
N LEU A 97 -10.83 -12.56 3.30
CA LEU A 97 -9.60 -11.92 3.75
C LEU A 97 -9.91 -10.79 4.74
N LYS A 98 -9.27 -10.84 5.91
CA LYS A 98 -9.36 -9.80 6.93
C LYS A 98 -8.18 -8.83 6.85
N VAL A 99 -8.48 -7.54 6.68
CA VAL A 99 -7.48 -6.46 6.53
C VAL A 99 -7.79 -5.33 7.52
N PRO A 100 -7.14 -5.27 8.69
CA PRO A 100 -7.42 -4.24 9.70
C PRO A 100 -6.91 -2.84 9.30
N SER A 101 -5.95 -2.78 8.36
CA SER A 101 -5.33 -1.52 7.92
C SER A 101 -6.20 -0.80 6.90
N LYS A 102 -6.64 0.41 7.25
CA LYS A 102 -7.41 1.28 6.33
C LYS A 102 -6.61 1.66 5.09
N PHE A 103 -5.28 1.76 5.21
CA PHE A 103 -4.40 2.09 4.08
C PHE A 103 -4.32 0.94 3.08
N ASP A 104 -4.22 -0.29 3.56
CA ASP A 104 -4.16 -1.47 2.70
C ASP A 104 -5.51 -1.76 2.04
N LEU A 105 -6.61 -1.55 2.76
CA LEU A 105 -7.94 -1.65 2.18
C LEU A 105 -8.13 -0.65 1.02
N ARG A 106 -7.68 0.60 1.18
CA ARG A 106 -7.67 1.59 0.09
C ARG A 106 -6.78 1.17 -1.09
N ARG A 107 -5.62 0.54 -0.83
CA ARG A 107 -4.72 0.03 -1.88
C ARG A 107 -5.38 -1.14 -2.64
N ILE A 108 -6.05 -2.05 -1.93
CA ILE A 108 -6.82 -3.15 -2.53
C ILE A 108 -7.94 -2.62 -3.42
N CYS A 109 -8.72 -1.64 -2.94
CA CYS A 109 -9.74 -0.97 -3.74
C CYS A 109 -9.16 -0.37 -5.02
N LYS A 110 -7.99 0.29 -4.94
CA LYS A 110 -7.32 0.86 -6.11
C LYS A 110 -6.76 -0.19 -7.07
N THR A 111 -6.25 -1.32 -6.57
CA THR A 111 -5.83 -2.41 -7.47
C THR A 111 -7.01 -2.99 -8.22
N VAL A 112 -8.05 -3.36 -7.48
CA VAL A 112 -9.14 -4.20 -8.01
C VAL A 112 -10.25 -3.35 -8.64
N GLY A 113 -10.23 -2.03 -8.45
CA GLY A 113 -11.27 -1.12 -8.91
C GLY A 113 -12.56 -1.16 -8.07
N ALA A 114 -12.54 -1.78 -6.88
CA ALA A 114 -13.71 -1.96 -6.03
C ALA A 114 -14.01 -0.70 -5.19
N ILE A 115 -15.29 -0.44 -4.94
CA ILE A 115 -15.75 0.63 -4.03
C ILE A 115 -15.92 0.03 -2.62
N PRO A 116 -15.32 0.63 -1.58
CA PRO A 116 -15.48 0.12 -0.21
C PRO A 116 -16.91 0.31 0.31
N LEU A 117 -17.54 -0.79 0.77
CA LEU A 117 -18.91 -0.83 1.25
C LEU A 117 -19.01 -0.74 2.78
N VAL A 118 -19.86 0.15 3.27
CA VAL A 118 -20.07 0.38 4.71
C VAL A 118 -21.19 -0.51 5.28
N ARG A 119 -21.96 -1.18 4.42
CA ARG A 119 -23.09 -2.05 4.82
C ARG A 119 -22.87 -3.48 4.33
N VAL A 120 -23.32 -4.44 5.13
CA VAL A 120 -23.37 -5.86 4.72
C VAL A 120 -24.64 -6.05 3.88
N GLY A 121 -24.46 -6.41 2.62
CA GLY A 121 -25.57 -6.65 1.68
C GLY A 121 -25.04 -6.98 0.28
N ALA A 122 -25.97 -7.30 -0.63
CA ALA A 122 -25.63 -7.56 -2.03
C ALA A 122 -24.95 -6.33 -2.67
N PRO A 123 -23.70 -6.46 -3.12
CA PRO A 123 -23.02 -5.39 -3.83
C PRO A 123 -23.62 -5.24 -5.24
N THR A 124 -23.72 -4.00 -5.70
CA THR A 124 -24.06 -3.72 -7.09
C THR A 124 -22.87 -4.06 -8.00
N PRO A 125 -23.10 -4.33 -9.30
CA PRO A 125 -22.01 -4.64 -10.23
C PRO A 125 -20.92 -3.56 -10.32
N GLU A 126 -21.26 -2.29 -10.06
CA GLU A 126 -20.32 -1.16 -10.07
C GLU A 126 -19.44 -1.10 -8.81
N GLU A 127 -19.90 -1.69 -7.71
CA GLU A 127 -19.17 -1.73 -6.44
C GLU A 127 -18.21 -2.92 -6.36
N VAL A 128 -18.45 -3.96 -7.16
CA VAL A 128 -17.61 -5.16 -7.26
C VAL A 128 -16.41 -4.87 -8.15
N GLY A 129 -15.21 -5.14 -7.64
CA GLY A 129 -14.00 -5.07 -8.45
C GLY A 129 -13.61 -6.41 -9.05
N GLU A 130 -12.70 -6.39 -10.02
CA GLU A 130 -12.25 -7.57 -10.76
C GLU A 130 -10.75 -7.79 -10.62
N CYS A 131 -10.34 -9.03 -10.35
CA CYS A 131 -8.95 -9.44 -10.21
C CYS A 131 -8.72 -10.77 -10.93
N ASP A 132 -7.61 -10.90 -11.66
CA ASP A 132 -7.34 -12.10 -12.47
C ASP A 132 -7.02 -13.31 -11.59
N GLU A 133 -6.24 -13.12 -10.53
CA GLU A 133 -5.90 -14.20 -9.60
C GLU A 133 -5.70 -13.68 -8.18
N VAL A 134 -6.42 -14.27 -7.21
CA VAL A 134 -6.14 -14.11 -5.78
C VAL A 134 -5.59 -15.43 -5.25
N SER A 135 -4.36 -15.40 -4.74
CA SER A 135 -3.70 -16.62 -4.24
C SER A 135 -2.93 -16.37 -2.95
N VAL A 136 -3.02 -17.30 -2.01
CA VAL A 136 -2.12 -17.34 -0.85
C VAL A 136 -0.85 -18.05 -1.26
N ARG A 137 0.28 -17.36 -1.11
CA ARG A 137 1.62 -17.89 -1.36
C ARG A 137 2.41 -17.86 -0.08
N GLU A 138 3.26 -18.85 0.10
CA GLU A 138 4.21 -18.86 1.20
C GLU A 138 5.55 -18.31 0.71
N ILE A 139 6.00 -17.21 1.30
CA ILE A 139 7.29 -16.58 1.01
C ILE A 139 8.08 -16.56 2.31
N ALA A 140 9.20 -17.28 2.34
CA ALA A 140 10.07 -17.37 3.52
C ALA A 140 9.29 -17.75 4.81
N SER A 141 8.48 -18.81 4.73
CA SER A 141 7.66 -19.33 5.83
C SER A 141 6.55 -18.38 6.32
N THR A 142 6.32 -17.27 5.60
CA THR A 142 5.23 -16.34 5.87
C THR A 142 4.19 -16.46 4.77
N LYS A 143 2.92 -16.62 5.15
CA LYS A 143 1.81 -16.64 4.20
C LYS A 143 1.46 -15.22 3.78
N VAL A 144 1.42 -15.03 2.47
CA VAL A 144 1.19 -13.76 1.81
C VAL A 144 0.04 -13.94 0.84
N THR A 145 -1.01 -13.15 1.00
CA THR A 145 -2.11 -13.12 0.04
C THR A 145 -1.77 -12.16 -1.07
N VAL A 146 -1.78 -12.64 -2.30
CA VAL A 146 -1.38 -11.91 -3.51
C VAL A 146 -2.60 -11.73 -4.41
N PHE A 147 -2.96 -10.48 -4.66
CA PHE A 147 -3.88 -10.03 -5.68
C PHE A 147 -3.07 -9.72 -6.94
N ARG A 148 -3.11 -10.63 -7.90
CA ARG A 148 -2.41 -10.50 -9.17
C ARG A 148 -3.38 -9.97 -10.23
N GLN A 149 -2.93 -8.94 -10.91
CA GLN A 149 -3.62 -8.35 -12.06
C GLN A 149 -2.65 -8.32 -13.23
N GLU A 150 -2.93 -9.13 -14.24
CA GLU A 150 -2.12 -9.25 -15.45
C GLU A 150 -2.53 -8.22 -16.49
N LYS A 151 -3.78 -7.73 -16.45
CA LYS A 151 -4.24 -6.61 -17.28
C LYS A 151 -3.42 -5.33 -17.01
N GLU A 152 -3.13 -4.58 -18.07
CA GLU A 152 -2.28 -3.39 -18.05
C GLU A 152 -2.85 -2.22 -17.21
N ASP A 153 -4.11 -2.28 -16.80
CA ASP A 153 -4.79 -1.24 -15.99
C ASP A 153 -4.45 -1.27 -14.49
N SER A 154 -3.54 -2.13 -14.02
CA SER A 154 -3.18 -2.18 -12.60
C SER A 154 -2.42 -0.92 -12.16
N GLN A 155 -3.13 0.02 -11.53
CA GLN A 155 -2.57 1.28 -11.01
C GLN A 155 -1.56 1.11 -9.87
N VAL A 156 -1.51 -0.08 -9.25
CA VAL A 156 -0.65 -0.36 -8.09
C VAL A 156 0.18 -1.60 -8.37
N SER A 157 1.44 -1.57 -7.94
CA SER A 157 2.36 -2.70 -7.96
C SER A 157 3.04 -2.82 -6.61
N THR A 158 3.34 -4.04 -6.20
CA THR A 158 3.98 -4.31 -4.90
C THR A 158 5.38 -4.89 -5.11
N ILE A 159 6.37 -4.28 -4.48
CA ILE A 159 7.74 -4.78 -4.47
C ILE A 159 7.93 -5.54 -3.16
N VAL A 160 8.12 -6.85 -3.25
CA VAL A 160 8.41 -7.69 -2.08
C VAL A 160 9.92 -7.71 -1.88
N LEU A 161 10.38 -7.09 -0.80
CA LEU A 161 11.78 -7.07 -0.40
C LEU A 161 12.10 -8.28 0.48
N ARG A 162 13.30 -8.81 0.33
CA ARG A 162 13.83 -9.90 1.14
C ARG A 162 15.25 -9.56 1.53
N GLY A 163 15.57 -9.73 2.80
CA GLY A 163 16.87 -9.42 3.36
C GLY A 163 17.11 -10.27 4.61
N SER A 164 18.39 -10.44 4.94
CA SER A 164 18.83 -11.26 6.07
C SER A 164 18.55 -10.60 7.42
N THR A 165 18.52 -9.27 7.44
CA THR A 165 18.32 -8.43 8.62
C THR A 165 17.32 -7.31 8.30
N MET A 166 16.59 -6.85 9.31
CA MET A 166 15.63 -5.73 9.14
C MET A 166 16.34 -4.44 8.75
N ASN A 167 17.52 -4.15 9.33
CA ASN A 167 18.28 -2.94 8.97
C ASN A 167 18.63 -2.89 7.47
N LEU A 168 19.03 -4.02 6.89
CA LEU A 168 19.30 -4.10 5.44
C LEU A 168 18.03 -3.88 4.62
N LEU A 169 16.89 -4.41 5.09
CA LEU A 169 15.60 -4.20 4.42
C LEU A 169 15.19 -2.73 4.44
N ASP A 170 15.34 -2.05 5.58
CA ASP A 170 15.02 -0.63 5.72
C ASP A 170 15.89 0.23 4.78
N ASP A 171 17.18 -0.09 4.65
CA ASP A 171 18.09 0.61 3.74
C ASP A 171 17.71 0.39 2.27
N VAL A 172 17.33 -0.85 1.91
CA VAL A 172 16.88 -1.17 0.55
C VAL A 172 15.51 -0.54 0.24
N GLU A 173 14.60 -0.49 1.21
CA GLU A 173 13.31 0.19 1.07
C GLU A 173 13.51 1.67 0.76
N ARG A 174 14.37 2.36 1.54
CA ARG A 174 14.72 3.77 1.30
C ARG A 174 15.32 3.98 -0.09
N ALA A 175 16.27 3.14 -0.49
CA ALA A 175 16.90 3.25 -1.81
C ALA A 175 15.89 3.08 -2.96
N ILE A 176 14.91 2.19 -2.80
CA ILE A 176 13.84 2.00 -3.78
C ILE A 176 12.89 3.19 -3.79
N ASP A 177 12.51 3.70 -2.62
CA ASP A 177 11.66 4.89 -2.50
C ASP A 177 12.30 6.10 -3.16
N ASP A 178 13.60 6.32 -2.95
CA ASP A 178 14.37 7.38 -3.61
C ASP A 178 14.37 7.21 -5.13
N GLY A 179 14.60 5.98 -5.62
CA GLY A 179 14.55 5.66 -7.05
C GLY A 179 13.17 5.89 -7.68
N VAL A 180 12.09 5.49 -7.00
CA VAL A 180 10.71 5.71 -7.45
C VAL A 180 10.37 7.19 -7.46
N ASN A 181 10.81 7.93 -6.44
CA ASN A 181 10.60 9.38 -6.37
C ASN A 181 11.37 10.12 -7.47
N LEU A 182 12.58 9.67 -7.82
CA LEU A 182 13.34 10.22 -8.95
C LEU A 182 12.59 10.01 -10.27
N VAL A 183 12.14 8.80 -10.57
CA VAL A 183 11.35 8.53 -11.80
C VAL A 183 10.05 9.34 -11.82
N LYS A 184 9.40 9.50 -10.67
CA LYS A 184 8.22 10.36 -10.52
C LYS A 184 8.52 11.84 -10.77
N GLN A 185 9.70 12.34 -10.42
CA GLN A 185 10.11 13.71 -10.74
C GLN A 185 10.41 13.85 -12.23
N ILE A 186 11.13 12.90 -12.83
CA ILE A 186 11.48 12.88 -14.26
C ILE A 186 10.23 12.89 -15.15
N THR A 187 9.16 12.20 -14.74
CA THR A 187 7.89 12.22 -15.49
C THR A 187 7.16 13.56 -15.43
N ARG A 188 7.51 14.46 -14.50
CA ARG A 188 6.96 15.83 -14.41
C ARG A 188 7.86 16.86 -15.10
N ASP A 189 9.16 16.76 -14.89
CA ASP A 189 10.18 17.63 -15.47
C ASP A 189 11.38 16.80 -15.91
N GLY A 190 11.70 16.88 -17.20
CA GLY A 190 12.79 16.12 -17.83
C GLY A 190 14.12 16.87 -17.90
N THR A 191 14.27 17.98 -17.17
CA THR A 191 15.54 18.70 -17.08
C THR A 191 16.50 18.02 -16.12
N PHE A 192 17.77 17.90 -16.52
CA PHE A 192 18.82 17.26 -15.74
C PHE A 192 19.99 18.20 -15.55
N VAL A 193 20.66 18.07 -14.41
CA VAL A 193 21.93 18.72 -14.10
C VAL A 193 22.99 17.63 -13.85
N PRO A 194 24.27 17.88 -14.21
CA PRO A 194 25.33 16.93 -13.94
C PRO A 194 25.55 16.83 -12.42
N GLY A 195 25.51 15.60 -11.89
CA GLY A 195 25.68 15.33 -10.46
C GLY A 195 27.15 15.18 -10.02
N ALA A 196 27.36 14.52 -8.89
CA ALA A 196 28.67 14.18 -8.33
C ALA A 196 29.60 15.39 -8.10
N GLY A 197 29.04 16.54 -7.72
CA GLY A 197 29.82 17.77 -7.47
C GLY A 197 30.05 18.64 -8.71
N ALA A 198 29.71 18.17 -9.92
CA ALA A 198 29.96 18.93 -11.15
C ALA A 198 29.11 20.21 -11.23
N PHE A 199 27.83 20.11 -10.86
CA PHE A 199 26.94 21.28 -10.77
C PHE A 199 27.45 22.28 -9.72
N GLU A 200 27.84 21.79 -8.54
CA GLU A 200 28.33 22.60 -7.44
C GLU A 200 29.61 23.36 -7.80
N ILE A 201 30.57 22.70 -8.47
CA ILE A 201 31.82 23.33 -8.94
C ILE A 201 31.53 24.41 -10.00
N GLU A 202 30.65 24.14 -10.95
CA GLU A 202 30.30 25.14 -11.97
C GLU A 202 29.59 26.36 -11.35
N VAL A 203 28.75 26.16 -10.33
CA VAL A 203 28.13 27.25 -9.56
C VAL A 203 29.19 28.03 -8.78
N ALA A 204 30.11 27.35 -8.08
CA ALA A 204 31.21 27.99 -7.35
C ALA A 204 32.08 28.84 -8.28
N ARG A 205 32.41 28.33 -9.48
CA ARG A 205 33.18 29.06 -10.50
C ARG A 205 32.46 30.31 -10.97
N ARG A 206 31.17 30.22 -11.28
CA ARG A 206 30.36 31.37 -11.70
C ARG A 206 30.23 32.42 -10.59
N LEU A 207 29.94 32.00 -9.36
CA LEU A 207 29.84 32.91 -8.22
C LEU A 207 31.18 33.60 -7.93
N SER A 208 32.30 32.89 -8.08
CA SER A 208 33.64 33.48 -7.94
C SER A 208 33.89 34.55 -9.00
N SER A 209 33.51 34.32 -10.26
CA SER A 209 33.62 35.34 -11.31
C SER A 209 32.75 36.58 -11.05
N ILE A 210 31.57 36.40 -10.44
CA ILE A 210 30.70 37.50 -10.01
C ILE A 210 31.36 38.26 -8.86
N ALA A 211 31.94 37.56 -7.88
CA ALA A 211 32.66 38.20 -6.78
C ALA A 211 33.81 39.08 -7.29
N ASP A 212 34.55 38.64 -8.33
CA ASP A 212 35.63 39.43 -8.93
C ASP A 212 35.14 40.71 -9.61
N SER A 213 33.91 40.68 -10.14
CA SER A 213 33.28 41.86 -10.77
C SER A 213 32.63 42.84 -9.79
N THR A 214 32.32 42.38 -8.57
CA THR A 214 31.63 43.20 -7.55
C THR A 214 32.64 43.91 -6.67
N PRO A 215 32.73 45.25 -6.69
CA PRO A 215 33.62 45.98 -5.80
C PRO A 215 33.04 46.10 -4.38
N GLY A 216 33.91 46.16 -3.38
CA GLY A 216 33.55 46.46 -2.00
C GLY A 216 33.52 45.24 -1.07
N LEU A 217 32.89 45.40 0.10
CA LEU A 217 32.90 44.38 1.15
C LEU A 217 32.08 43.13 0.77
N GLU A 218 31.09 43.28 -0.10
CA GLU A 218 30.22 42.18 -0.55
C GLU A 218 30.98 41.11 -1.34
N GLN A 219 32.08 41.49 -2.01
CA GLN A 219 32.97 40.57 -2.71
C GLN A 219 33.38 39.38 -1.84
N TYR A 220 33.80 39.66 -0.60
CA TYR A 220 34.26 38.62 0.33
C TYR A 220 33.12 37.67 0.71
N ALA A 221 31.91 38.19 0.89
CA ALA A 221 30.74 37.38 1.21
C ALA A 221 30.36 36.47 0.04
N ILE A 222 30.32 37.00 -1.19
CA ILE A 222 30.02 36.22 -2.40
C ILE A 222 31.08 35.14 -2.61
N ARG A 223 32.36 35.47 -2.43
CA ARG A 223 33.45 34.49 -2.57
C ARG A 223 33.37 33.38 -1.52
N LYS A 224 33.03 33.70 -0.27
CA LYS A 224 32.82 32.68 0.77
C LYS A 224 31.57 31.83 0.53
N TYR A 225 30.54 32.41 -0.09
CA TYR A 225 29.38 31.64 -0.53
C TYR A 225 29.69 30.72 -1.72
N ALA A 226 30.57 31.14 -2.64
CA ALA A 226 31.07 30.26 -3.70
C ALA A 226 31.85 29.07 -3.13
N GLU A 227 32.77 29.33 -2.20
CA GLU A 227 33.60 28.31 -1.54
C GLU A 227 32.75 27.29 -0.75
N SER A 228 31.58 27.69 -0.22
CA SER A 228 30.72 26.75 0.53
C SER A 228 30.13 25.65 -0.34
N PHE A 229 29.99 25.85 -1.66
CA PHE A 229 29.55 24.79 -2.59
C PHE A 229 30.59 23.69 -2.78
N GLU A 230 31.87 23.97 -2.52
CA GLU A 230 32.95 22.97 -2.60
C GLU A 230 32.85 21.91 -1.49
N VAL A 231 32.00 22.11 -0.46
CA VAL A 231 31.81 21.13 0.61
C VAL A 231 31.34 19.77 0.08
N ILE A 232 30.46 19.76 -0.93
CA ILE A 232 29.89 18.53 -1.49
C ILE A 232 30.98 17.70 -2.21
N PRO A 233 31.70 18.23 -3.23
CA PRO A 233 32.78 17.49 -3.87
C PRO A 233 33.93 17.15 -2.91
N ARG A 234 34.21 18.00 -1.92
CA ARG A 234 35.21 17.72 -0.87
C ARG A 234 34.84 16.48 -0.07
N THR A 235 33.62 16.43 0.47
CA THR A 235 33.13 15.29 1.24
C THR A 235 33.06 14.02 0.40
N LEU A 236 32.71 14.12 -0.89
CA LEU A 236 32.75 12.97 -1.81
C LEU A 236 34.18 12.42 -2.00
N ALA A 237 35.16 13.30 -2.19
CA ALA A 237 36.57 12.91 -2.34
C ALA A 237 37.12 12.27 -1.04
N GLU A 238 36.83 12.87 0.12
CA GLU A 238 37.24 12.35 1.44
C GLU A 238 36.64 10.97 1.70
N ASN A 239 35.34 10.79 1.41
CA ASN A 239 34.66 9.50 1.56
C ASN A 239 35.20 8.42 0.60
N ALA A 240 35.74 8.83 -0.56
CA ALA A 240 36.40 7.94 -1.50
C ALA A 240 37.87 7.65 -1.16
N GLY A 241 38.44 8.31 -0.14
CA GLY A 241 39.85 8.20 0.23
C GLY A 241 40.81 8.95 -0.70
N LEU A 242 40.30 9.88 -1.52
CA LEU A 242 41.09 10.73 -2.38
C LEU A 242 41.49 12.03 -1.66
N THR A 243 42.59 12.64 -2.09
CA THR A 243 42.98 13.96 -1.59
C THR A 243 42.03 15.02 -2.13
N ALA A 244 41.17 15.58 -1.28
CA ALA A 244 40.15 16.53 -1.72
C ALA A 244 40.70 17.79 -2.39
N THR A 245 41.87 18.29 -1.96
CA THR A 245 42.51 19.46 -2.59
C THR A 245 42.86 19.18 -4.04
N ASP A 246 43.35 17.99 -4.35
CA ASP A 246 43.78 17.61 -5.69
C ASP A 246 42.56 17.44 -6.60
N VAL A 247 41.45 16.91 -6.06
CA VAL A 247 40.20 16.71 -6.80
C VAL A 247 39.50 18.03 -7.11
N ILE A 248 39.52 19.00 -6.20
CA ILE A 248 38.84 20.30 -6.39
C ILE A 248 39.66 21.26 -7.27
N SER A 249 40.99 21.13 -7.25
CA SER A 249 41.89 22.00 -8.01
C SER A 249 42.00 21.63 -9.49
N ASN A 250 41.60 20.41 -9.86
CA ASN A 250 41.58 19.90 -11.24
C ASN A 250 40.28 20.26 -11.95
#